data_AF-A0A6B1I168-F1
#
_entry.id   AF-A0A6B1I168-F1
#
_cell.length_a   1.000
_cell.length_b   1.000
_cell.length_c   1.000
_cell.angle_alpha   90.00
_cell.angle_beta   90.00
_cell.angle_gamma   90.00
#
_symmetry.space_group_name_H-M   'P 1'
#
loop_
_entity.id
_entity.type
_entity.pdbx_description
1 polymer ?
#
loop_
_entity_poly.entity_id
_entity_poly.type
_entity_poly.pdbx_seq_one_letter_code
_entity_poly.pdbx_strand_id
1 'polypeptide(L)'
;MQFEITAEDGALLLQSFGQPKPWRWVEVDSLLFLEVDGVTKGGRHMAFREEADGRISRMYHEGLEVYDKIPWYEATRYQLGFLGIFVLVFLSECVGWPAVYLIRRRRKRPVSGGQKAQLARWLAWSSSGLNLIFLVGLTLMLVYRLLDLVIEVPLEMIALLITPLLTCILAIGMVFVATVSWKHEYWSTGSRLYYSVVTLITLGFIWFLYYWNLLGFHF
;
A
#
# COMPACT_ATOMS: atom_id res chain seq x y z
N MET A 1 12.49 10.90 -0.25
CA MET A 1 11.81 11.66 0.83
C MET A 1 10.64 12.40 0.19
N GLN A 2 9.48 12.50 0.86
CA GLN A 2 8.30 13.20 0.32
C GLN A 2 7.93 14.37 1.22
N PHE A 3 7.50 15.47 0.62
CA PHE A 3 7.07 16.68 1.32
C PHE A 3 5.71 17.16 0.81
N GLU A 4 4.91 17.67 1.73
CA GLU A 4 3.69 18.44 1.44
C GLU A 4 3.99 19.92 1.63
N ILE A 5 3.57 20.74 0.66
CA ILE A 5 3.80 22.18 0.66
C ILE A 5 2.45 22.87 0.83
N THR A 6 2.30 23.67 1.88
CA THR A 6 1.14 24.53 2.10
C THR A 6 1.57 25.99 2.23
N ALA A 7 0.72 26.92 1.81
CA ALA A 7 0.99 28.36 1.97
C ALA A 7 0.19 28.88 3.17
N GLU A 8 0.87 29.54 4.11
CA GLU A 8 0.27 30.13 5.31
C GLU A 8 1.01 31.42 5.69
N ASP A 9 0.27 32.52 5.89
CA ASP A 9 0.81 33.83 6.30
C ASP A 9 1.99 34.35 5.46
N GLY A 10 1.90 34.22 4.13
CA GLY A 10 2.96 34.66 3.20
C GLY A 10 4.24 33.82 3.26
N ALA A 11 4.23 32.68 3.94
CA ALA A 11 5.31 31.71 3.98
C ALA A 11 4.84 30.36 3.40
N LEU A 12 5.80 29.60 2.89
CA LEU A 12 5.60 28.19 2.55
C LEU A 12 5.95 27.31 3.74
N LEU A 13 5.07 26.38 4.07
CA LEU A 13 5.27 25.34 5.06
C LEU A 13 5.58 24.04 4.33
N LEU A 14 6.76 23.51 4.59
CA LEU A 14 7.22 22.23 4.07
C LEU A 14 7.07 21.18 5.16
N GLN A 15 6.13 20.27 4.99
CA GLN A 15 5.81 19.21 5.95
C GLN A 15 6.30 17.87 5.41
N SER A 16 7.22 17.21 6.11
CA SER A 16 7.60 15.82 5.80
C SER A 16 6.72 14.85 6.57
N PHE A 17 6.40 13.71 5.95
CA PHE A 17 5.60 12.68 6.61
C PHE A 17 6.33 12.12 7.84
N GLY A 18 5.66 12.13 8.99
CA GLY A 18 6.22 11.65 10.27
C GLY A 18 6.98 12.70 11.09
N GLN A 19 7.18 13.91 10.59
CA GLN A 19 7.78 15.02 11.35
C GLN A 19 6.69 15.83 12.06
N PRO A 20 6.87 16.22 13.34
CA PRO A 20 5.83 16.90 14.11
C PRO A 20 5.67 18.39 13.76
N LYS A 21 6.72 19.05 13.24
CA LYS A 21 6.71 20.47 12.91
C LYS A 21 7.11 20.68 11.44
N PRO A 22 6.36 21.48 10.66
CA PRO A 22 6.75 21.86 9.31
C PRO A 22 7.92 22.86 9.35
N TRP A 23 8.75 22.84 8.31
CA TRP A 23 9.75 23.89 8.10
C TRP A 23 9.07 25.09 7.43
N ARG A 24 9.35 26.29 7.94
CA ARG A 24 8.82 27.54 7.40
C ARG A 24 9.83 28.21 6.49
N TRP A 25 9.38 28.57 5.29
CA TRP A 25 10.16 29.14 4.21
C TRP A 25 9.55 30.46 3.77
N VAL A 26 10.35 31.51 3.67
CA VAL A 26 9.91 32.84 3.27
C VAL A 26 10.48 33.17 1.90
N GLU A 27 9.67 33.78 1.05
CA GLU A 27 10.09 34.20 -0.28
C GLU A 27 11.13 35.33 -0.17
N VAL A 28 12.25 35.16 -0.87
CA VAL A 28 13.34 36.15 -0.93
C VAL A 28 13.44 36.74 -2.33
N ASP A 29 13.14 35.95 -3.36
CA ASP A 29 13.04 36.37 -4.76
C ASP A 29 12.00 35.51 -5.47
N SER A 30 11.60 35.86 -6.70
CA SER A 30 10.60 35.13 -7.48
C SER A 30 10.97 33.65 -7.58
N LEU A 31 10.11 32.78 -7.02
CA LEU A 31 10.31 31.33 -6.93
C LEU A 31 11.51 30.88 -6.06
N LEU A 32 12.12 31.76 -5.29
CA LEU A 32 13.25 31.49 -4.39
C LEU A 32 12.87 31.77 -2.93
N PHE A 33 13.03 30.75 -2.09
CA PHE A 33 12.61 30.75 -0.70
C PHE A 33 13.79 30.40 0.22
N LEU A 34 13.80 31.03 1.40
CA LEU A 34 14.79 30.81 2.46
C LEU A 34 14.14 30.26 3.72
N GLU A 35 14.74 29.23 4.31
CA GLU A 35 14.28 28.65 5.55
C GLU A 35 14.50 29.60 6.75
N VAL A 36 13.46 29.81 7.55
CA VAL A 36 13.48 30.73 8.71
C VAL A 36 13.90 30.03 10.01
N ASP A 37 13.46 28.78 10.21
CA ASP A 37 13.63 28.01 11.45
C ASP A 37 14.80 27.00 11.40
N GLY A 38 15.71 27.16 10.44
CA GLY A 38 16.80 26.21 10.16
C GLY A 38 17.95 26.25 11.17
N VAL A 39 18.61 25.10 11.37
CA VAL A 39 19.78 24.94 12.25
C VAL A 39 21.03 25.61 11.67
N THR A 40 21.07 25.81 10.34
CA THR A 40 22.24 26.26 9.60
C THR A 40 22.32 27.78 9.55
N LYS A 41 23.44 28.37 10.00
CA LYS A 41 23.73 29.80 9.82
C LYS A 41 23.82 30.14 8.33
N GLY A 42 22.80 30.81 7.81
CA GLY A 42 22.67 31.17 6.39
C GLY A 42 21.34 30.73 5.76
N GLY A 43 20.57 29.86 6.42
CA GLY A 43 19.31 29.34 5.91
C GLY A 43 19.51 28.39 4.72
N ARG A 44 18.64 27.38 4.60
CA ARG A 44 18.60 26.55 3.40
C ARG A 44 17.82 27.29 2.31
N HIS A 45 18.19 27.09 1.05
CA HIS A 45 17.51 27.70 -0.10
C HIS A 45 16.65 26.66 -0.82
N MET A 46 15.45 27.08 -1.21
CA MET A 46 14.50 26.28 -1.98
C MET A 46 14.04 27.09 -3.18
N ALA A 47 14.22 26.54 -4.38
CA ALA A 47 13.81 27.20 -5.61
C ALA A 47 12.78 26.34 -6.37
N PHE A 48 11.75 26.96 -6.92
CA PHE A 48 10.79 26.30 -7.79
C PHE A 48 11.12 26.60 -9.24
N ARG A 49 10.93 25.60 -10.11
CA ARG A 49 11.03 25.79 -11.55
C ARG A 49 9.65 25.77 -12.17
N GLU A 50 9.35 26.87 -12.83
CA GLU A 50 8.19 27.03 -13.71
C GLU A 50 8.55 26.50 -15.10
N GLU A 51 7.69 25.65 -15.66
CA GLU A 51 7.77 25.17 -17.03
C GLU A 51 7.22 26.26 -17.99
N ALA A 52 7.43 26.10 -19.30
CA ALA A 52 7.00 27.09 -20.30
C ALA A 52 5.47 27.32 -20.36
N ASP A 53 4.68 26.43 -19.76
CA ASP A 53 3.22 26.50 -19.64
C ASP A 53 2.74 27.18 -18.34
N GLY A 54 3.66 27.68 -17.52
CA GLY A 54 3.36 28.32 -16.24
C GLY A 54 3.18 27.34 -15.07
N ARG A 55 3.45 26.04 -15.28
CA ARG A 55 3.24 25.01 -14.26
C ARG A 55 4.52 24.75 -13.47
N ILE A 56 4.41 24.77 -12.14
CA ILE A 56 5.52 24.37 -11.26
C ILE A 56 5.61 22.84 -11.23
N SER A 57 6.66 22.27 -11.83
CA SER A 57 6.88 20.82 -11.90
C SER A 57 7.95 20.33 -10.93
N ARG A 58 8.99 21.14 -10.69
CA ARG A 58 10.19 20.78 -9.94
C ARG A 58 10.50 21.75 -8.83
N MET A 59 10.95 21.19 -7.71
CA MET A 59 11.49 21.90 -6.56
C MET A 59 12.96 21.51 -6.39
N TYR A 60 13.83 22.51 -6.32
CA TYR A 60 15.24 22.37 -6.01
C TYR A 60 15.46 22.74 -4.55
N HIS A 61 15.99 21.81 -3.77
CA HIS A 61 16.33 22.01 -2.37
C HIS A 61 17.85 21.97 -2.23
N GLU A 62 18.43 23.06 -1.70
CA GLU A 62 19.87 23.29 -1.57
C GLU A 62 20.68 23.16 -2.88
N GLY A 63 20.02 23.26 -4.04
CA GLY A 63 20.65 23.16 -5.36
C GLY A 63 21.16 21.75 -5.74
N LEU A 64 20.99 20.75 -4.87
CA LEU A 64 21.46 19.38 -5.06
C LEU A 64 20.32 18.37 -5.13
N GLU A 65 19.23 18.61 -4.40
CA GLU A 65 18.09 17.70 -4.37
C GLU A 65 16.96 18.23 -5.26
N VAL A 66 16.54 17.42 -6.24
CA VAL A 66 15.42 17.74 -7.13
C VAL A 66 14.23 16.88 -6.75
N TYR A 67 13.10 17.53 -6.51
CA TYR A 67 11.83 16.88 -6.20
C TYR A 67 10.83 17.16 -7.31
N ASP A 68 10.16 16.10 -7.78
CA ASP A 68 9.06 16.20 -8.72
C ASP A 68 7.72 16.23 -7.98
N LYS A 69 6.77 16.99 -8.53
CA LYS A 69 5.40 16.98 -8.04
C LYS A 69 4.72 15.65 -8.35
N ILE A 70 4.42 14.87 -7.32
CA ILE A 70 3.71 13.60 -7.45
C ILE A 70 2.18 13.77 -7.36
N PRO A 71 1.40 12.89 -8.00
CA PRO A 71 -0.05 12.81 -7.80
C PRO A 71 -0.41 12.50 -6.34
N TRP A 72 -1.59 12.94 -5.90
CA TRP A 72 -2.04 12.76 -4.52
C TRP A 72 -2.08 11.27 -4.11
N TYR A 73 -2.44 10.38 -5.03
CA TYR A 73 -2.57 8.95 -4.70
C TYR A 73 -1.21 8.29 -4.46
N GLU A 74 -0.09 8.83 -4.96
CA GLU A 74 1.27 8.33 -4.69
C GLU A 74 1.86 8.83 -3.37
N ALA A 75 1.20 9.78 -2.71
CA ALA A 75 1.72 10.30 -1.45
C ALA A 75 1.71 9.19 -0.38
N THR A 76 2.79 9.10 0.39
CA THR A 76 3.07 8.02 1.35
C THR A 76 1.91 7.79 2.31
N ARG A 77 1.24 8.87 2.77
CA ARG A 77 0.08 8.75 3.67
C ARG A 77 -1.08 7.94 3.08
N TYR A 78 -1.39 8.14 1.80
CA TYR A 78 -2.51 7.45 1.15
C TYR A 78 -2.11 6.02 0.83
N GLN A 79 -0.87 5.81 0.40
CA GLN A 79 -0.30 4.49 0.16
C GLN A 79 -0.32 3.64 1.45
N LEU A 80 0.08 4.20 2.59
CA LEU A 80 -0.03 3.54 3.89
C LEU A 80 -1.49 3.31 4.31
N GLY A 81 -2.40 4.23 3.99
CA GLY A 81 -3.83 4.05 4.19
C GLY A 81 -4.40 2.86 3.42
N PHE A 82 -4.07 2.75 2.12
CA PHE A 82 -4.45 1.61 1.28
C PHE A 82 -3.87 0.30 1.82
N LEU A 83 -2.58 0.31 2.20
CA LEU A 83 -1.92 -0.84 2.80
C LEU A 83 -2.60 -1.29 4.10
N GLY A 84 -2.99 -0.34 4.96
CA GLY A 84 -3.73 -0.61 6.17
C GLY A 84 -5.08 -1.31 5.90
N ILE A 85 -5.81 -0.86 4.88
CA ILE A 85 -7.07 -1.49 4.47
C ILE A 85 -6.83 -2.94 4.01
N PHE A 86 -5.80 -3.18 3.19
CA PHE A 86 -5.46 -4.52 2.73
C PHE A 86 -5.14 -5.47 3.90
N VAL A 87 -4.29 -5.02 4.82
CA VAL A 87 -3.90 -5.79 6.01
C VAL A 87 -5.11 -6.12 6.87
N LEU A 88 -6.00 -5.16 7.13
CA LEU A 88 -7.20 -5.38 7.95
C LEU A 88 -8.12 -6.45 7.36
N VAL A 89 -8.35 -6.42 6.05
CA VAL A 89 -9.20 -7.39 5.37
C VAL A 89 -8.55 -8.77 5.32
N PHE A 90 -7.25 -8.86 5.06
CA PHE A 90 -6.56 -10.16 5.07
C PHE A 90 -6.50 -10.76 6.48
N LEU A 91 -6.31 -9.94 7.52
CA LEU A 91 -6.39 -10.38 8.90
C LEU A 91 -7.80 -10.87 9.26
N SER A 92 -8.85 -10.18 8.81
CA SER A 92 -10.23 -10.62 9.07
C SER A 92 -10.53 -11.98 8.46
N GLU A 93 -9.98 -12.29 7.27
CA GLU A 93 -10.07 -13.63 6.67
C GLU A 93 -9.29 -14.68 7.48
N CYS A 94 -8.03 -14.39 7.80
CA CYS A 94 -7.15 -15.32 8.49
C CYS A 94 -7.64 -15.67 9.89
N VAL A 95 -8.23 -14.71 10.62
CA VAL A 95 -8.73 -14.90 11.99
C VAL A 95 -10.21 -15.30 12.03
N GLY A 96 -11.03 -14.68 11.18
CA GLY A 96 -12.47 -14.84 11.19
C GLY A 96 -12.90 -16.27 10.90
N TRP A 97 -12.24 -16.95 9.96
CA TRP A 97 -12.61 -18.32 9.60
C TRP A 97 -12.28 -19.35 10.70
N PRO A 98 -11.05 -19.41 11.26
CA PRO A 98 -10.75 -20.27 12.41
C PRO A 98 -11.61 -19.97 13.63
N ALA A 99 -11.89 -18.70 13.91
CA ALA A 99 -12.75 -18.30 15.03
C ALA A 99 -14.18 -18.83 14.85
N VAL A 100 -14.79 -18.65 13.67
CA VAL A 100 -16.13 -19.16 13.37
C VAL A 100 -16.16 -20.69 13.42
N TYR A 101 -15.14 -21.36 12.88
CA TYR A 101 -15.00 -22.81 12.95
C TYR A 101 -14.93 -23.31 14.40
N LEU A 102 -14.09 -22.70 15.23
CA LEU A 102 -13.91 -23.07 16.63
C LEU A 102 -15.19 -22.84 17.45
N ILE A 103 -15.87 -21.71 17.26
CA ILE A 103 -17.14 -21.39 17.93
C ILE A 103 -18.22 -22.40 17.54
N ARG A 104 -18.34 -22.75 16.26
CA ARG A 104 -19.34 -23.73 15.79
C ARG A 104 -19.04 -25.14 16.29
N ARG A 105 -17.76 -25.53 16.31
CA ARG A 105 -17.29 -26.81 16.89
C ARG A 105 -17.65 -26.88 18.38
N ARG A 106 -17.41 -25.82 19.14
CA ARG A 106 -17.80 -25.73 20.56
C ARG A 106 -19.32 -25.78 20.76
N ARG A 107 -20.11 -25.20 19.86
CA ARG A 107 -21.59 -25.21 19.90
C ARG A 107 -22.23 -26.47 19.30
N LYS A 108 -21.45 -27.49 18.91
CA LYS A 108 -21.91 -28.73 18.24
C LYS A 108 -22.84 -28.49 17.04
N ARG A 109 -22.70 -27.34 16.36
CA ARG A 109 -23.50 -27.05 15.17
C ARG A 109 -22.78 -27.62 13.95
N PRO A 110 -23.49 -28.33 13.04
CA PRO A 110 -22.88 -28.79 11.81
C PRO A 110 -22.33 -27.60 11.03
N VAL A 111 -21.14 -27.76 10.46
CA VAL A 111 -20.55 -26.73 9.58
C VAL A 111 -21.39 -26.73 8.29
N SER A 112 -22.43 -25.89 8.25
CA SER A 112 -23.22 -25.74 7.04
C SER A 112 -22.37 -25.09 5.94
N GLY A 113 -22.31 -25.77 4.80
CA GLY A 113 -21.59 -25.32 3.62
C GLY A 113 -21.20 -26.52 2.77
N GLY A 114 -21.83 -26.66 1.60
CA GLY A 114 -21.42 -27.64 0.60
C GLY A 114 -19.98 -27.42 0.13
N GLN A 115 -19.42 -28.38 -0.62
CA GLN A 115 -18.03 -28.38 -1.09
C GLN A 115 -17.58 -27.04 -1.70
N LYS A 116 -18.46 -26.38 -2.48
CA LYS A 116 -18.20 -25.06 -3.09
C LYS A 116 -17.98 -23.95 -2.06
N ALA A 117 -18.69 -23.97 -0.94
CA ALA A 117 -18.53 -22.99 0.15
C ALA A 117 -17.23 -23.20 0.93
N GLN A 118 -16.72 -24.42 0.98
CA GLN A 118 -15.43 -24.73 1.59
C GLN A 118 -14.28 -24.31 0.68
N LEU A 119 -14.39 -24.58 -0.63
CA LEU A 119 -13.42 -24.14 -1.62
C LEU A 119 -13.24 -22.61 -1.60
N ALA A 120 -14.36 -21.86 -1.57
CA ALA A 120 -14.33 -20.41 -1.49
C ALA A 120 -13.53 -19.90 -0.29
N ARG A 121 -13.83 -20.45 0.90
CA ARG A 121 -13.16 -20.09 2.15
C ARG A 121 -11.67 -20.44 2.10
N TRP A 122 -11.31 -21.60 1.55
CA TRP A 122 -9.92 -21.99 1.37
C TRP A 122 -9.17 -21.05 0.44
N LEU A 123 -9.77 -20.66 -0.71
CA LEU A 123 -9.15 -19.71 -1.63
C LEU A 123 -8.91 -18.35 -0.96
N ALA A 124 -9.91 -17.80 -0.28
CA ALA A 124 -9.79 -16.52 0.42
C ALA A 124 -8.78 -16.57 1.57
N TRP A 125 -8.83 -17.62 2.39
CA TRP A 125 -7.91 -17.80 3.51
C TRP A 125 -6.46 -17.99 3.05
N SER A 126 -6.23 -18.83 2.04
CA SER A 126 -4.89 -19.06 1.49
C SER A 126 -4.33 -17.80 0.80
N SER A 127 -5.16 -17.08 0.03
CA SER A 127 -4.74 -15.82 -0.59
C SER A 127 -4.40 -14.76 0.45
N SER A 128 -5.24 -14.62 1.49
CA SER A 128 -5.00 -13.66 2.59
C SER A 128 -3.74 -14.01 3.37
N GLY A 129 -3.53 -15.30 3.67
CA GLY A 129 -2.32 -15.77 4.35
C GLY A 129 -1.06 -15.50 3.55
N LEU A 130 -1.06 -15.79 2.25
CA LEU A 130 0.06 -15.50 1.35
C LEU A 130 0.35 -14.00 1.27
N ASN A 131 -0.67 -13.16 1.13
CA ASN A 131 -0.49 -11.70 1.10
C ASN A 131 0.07 -11.16 2.41
N LEU A 132 -0.38 -11.66 3.57
CA LEU A 132 0.18 -11.26 4.87
C LEU A 132 1.63 -11.71 5.03
N ILE A 133 1.97 -12.94 4.61
CA ILE A 133 3.35 -13.42 4.61
C ILE A 133 4.22 -12.54 3.72
N PHE A 134 3.73 -12.18 2.53
CA PHE A 134 4.42 -11.27 1.63
C PHE A 134 4.69 -9.91 2.30
N LEU A 135 3.65 -9.29 2.87
CA LEU A 135 3.76 -7.98 3.52
C LEU A 135 4.71 -7.98 4.72
N VAL A 136 4.63 -9.01 5.57
CA VAL A 136 5.54 -9.16 6.71
C VAL A 136 6.96 -9.40 6.21
N GLY A 137 7.15 -10.31 5.27
CA GLY A 137 8.47 -10.60 4.69
C GLY A 137 9.11 -9.37 4.05
N LEU A 138 8.33 -8.61 3.28
CA LEU A 138 8.78 -7.40 2.62
C LEU A 138 9.18 -6.34 3.66
N THR A 139 8.35 -6.16 4.69
CA THR A 139 8.63 -5.22 5.78
C THR A 139 9.92 -5.61 6.52
N LEU A 140 10.09 -6.88 6.85
CA LEU A 140 11.30 -7.37 7.53
C LEU A 140 12.56 -7.17 6.66
N MET A 141 12.47 -7.42 5.35
CA MET A 141 13.57 -7.18 4.43
C MET A 141 13.92 -5.68 4.36
N LEU A 142 12.92 -4.81 4.22
CA LEU A 142 13.14 -3.37 4.17
C LEU A 142 13.70 -2.80 5.48
N VAL A 143 13.35 -3.38 6.64
CA VAL A 143 13.82 -2.91 7.96
C VAL A 143 15.22 -3.43 8.29
N TYR A 144 15.51 -4.71 8.01
CA TYR A 144 16.72 -5.38 8.49
C TYR A 144 17.78 -5.63 7.41
N ARG A 145 17.44 -5.50 6.12
CA ARG A 145 18.28 -5.86 4.97
C ARG A 145 18.31 -4.75 3.90
N LEU A 146 17.97 -3.51 4.25
CA LEU A 146 17.86 -2.42 3.30
C LEU A 146 19.15 -2.20 2.50
N LEU A 147 20.30 -2.25 3.18
CA LEU A 147 21.60 -2.05 2.54
C LEU A 147 21.93 -3.19 1.56
N ASP A 148 21.60 -4.43 1.92
CA ASP A 148 21.82 -5.58 1.05
C ASP A 148 21.01 -5.42 -0.24
N LEU A 149 19.74 -5.05 -0.14
CA LEU A 149 18.84 -4.82 -1.28
C LEU A 149 19.31 -3.72 -2.25
N VAL A 150 20.08 -2.74 -1.77
CA VAL A 150 20.61 -1.65 -2.60
C VAL A 150 21.84 -2.12 -3.40
N ILE A 151 22.60 -3.08 -2.85
CA ILE A 151 23.84 -3.56 -3.44
C ILE A 151 23.54 -4.73 -4.37
N GLU A 152 22.81 -5.74 -3.90
CA GLU A 152 22.49 -6.97 -4.63
C GLU A 152 21.10 -7.50 -4.22
N VAL A 153 20.37 -8.08 -5.16
CA VAL A 153 19.06 -8.68 -4.84
C VAL A 153 19.28 -10.06 -4.18
N PRO A 154 18.92 -10.23 -2.89
CA PRO A 154 19.11 -11.49 -2.19
C PRO A 154 18.09 -12.54 -2.66
N LEU A 155 18.48 -13.82 -2.61
CA LEU A 155 17.63 -14.93 -3.06
C LEU A 155 16.28 -14.98 -2.32
N GLU A 156 16.28 -14.56 -1.06
CA GLU A 156 15.10 -14.48 -0.23
C GLU A 156 14.08 -13.45 -0.75
N MET A 157 14.55 -12.34 -1.35
CA MET A 157 13.67 -11.35 -2.00
C MET A 157 13.03 -11.94 -3.26
N ILE A 158 13.79 -12.70 -4.04
CA ILE A 158 13.27 -13.43 -5.22
C ILE A 158 12.20 -14.43 -4.78
N ALA A 159 12.48 -15.23 -3.74
CA ALA A 159 11.52 -16.19 -3.19
C ALA A 159 10.24 -15.49 -2.68
N LEU A 160 10.40 -14.33 -2.04
CA LEU A 160 9.29 -13.52 -1.57
C LEU A 160 8.44 -12.99 -2.74
N LEU A 161 9.06 -12.53 -3.83
CA LEU A 161 8.37 -12.04 -5.04
C LEU A 161 7.63 -13.12 -5.83
N ILE A 162 7.82 -14.41 -5.53
CA ILE A 162 6.98 -15.49 -6.07
C ILE A 162 5.60 -15.50 -5.40
N THR A 163 5.49 -15.04 -4.15
CA THR A 163 4.24 -15.11 -3.38
C THR A 163 3.10 -14.27 -3.97
N PRO A 164 3.31 -13.06 -4.53
CA PRO A 164 2.29 -12.35 -5.29
C PRO A 164 1.85 -13.09 -6.56
N LEU A 165 2.75 -13.79 -7.25
CA LEU A 165 2.40 -14.56 -8.45
C LEU A 165 1.45 -15.71 -8.13
N LEU A 166 1.68 -16.41 -7.02
CA LEU A 166 0.76 -17.43 -6.50
C LEU A 166 -0.59 -16.81 -6.14
N THR A 167 -0.58 -15.60 -5.59
CA THR A 167 -1.80 -14.86 -5.25
C THR A 167 -2.61 -14.50 -6.50
N CYS A 168 -1.96 -14.15 -7.61
CA CYS A 168 -2.66 -13.95 -8.89
C CYS A 168 -3.43 -15.21 -9.33
N ILE A 169 -2.83 -16.40 -9.20
CA ILE A 169 -3.50 -17.66 -9.55
C ILE A 169 -4.72 -17.89 -8.65
N LEU A 170 -4.57 -17.66 -7.34
CA LEU A 170 -5.68 -17.78 -6.39
C LEU A 170 -6.79 -16.77 -6.67
N ALA A 171 -6.43 -15.54 -7.04
CA ALA A 171 -7.39 -14.48 -7.36
C ALA A 171 -8.27 -14.84 -8.56
N ILE A 172 -7.74 -15.51 -9.58
CA ILE A 172 -8.53 -16.06 -10.71
C ILE A 172 -9.59 -17.03 -10.18
N GLY A 173 -9.20 -17.94 -9.29
CA GLY A 173 -10.13 -18.87 -8.63
C GLY A 173 -11.19 -18.15 -7.81
N MET A 174 -10.81 -17.10 -7.08
CA MET A 174 -11.73 -16.30 -6.28
C MET A 174 -12.77 -15.58 -7.14
N VAL A 175 -12.34 -14.95 -8.25
CA VAL A 175 -13.24 -14.28 -9.21
C VAL A 175 -14.23 -15.28 -9.82
N PHE A 176 -13.76 -16.47 -10.19
CA PHE A 176 -14.63 -17.52 -10.72
C PHE A 176 -15.69 -17.94 -9.70
N VAL A 177 -15.28 -18.23 -8.46
CA VAL A 177 -16.20 -18.64 -7.38
C VAL A 177 -17.18 -17.51 -7.02
N ALA A 178 -16.73 -16.26 -6.97
CA ALA A 178 -17.58 -15.10 -6.72
C ALA A 178 -18.67 -15.02 -7.80
N THR A 179 -18.29 -15.11 -9.08
CA THR A 179 -19.21 -15.05 -10.22
C THR A 179 -20.24 -16.19 -10.17
N VAL A 180 -19.80 -17.42 -9.91
CA VAL A 180 -20.69 -18.60 -9.80
C VAL A 180 -21.64 -18.46 -8.61
N SER A 181 -21.20 -17.86 -7.50
CA SER A 181 -22.02 -17.65 -6.29
C SER A 181 -23.16 -16.65 -6.51
N TRP A 182 -23.01 -15.71 -7.43
CA TRP A 182 -24.09 -14.79 -7.82
C TRP A 182 -25.09 -15.45 -8.78
N LYS A 183 -24.62 -16.37 -9.64
CA LYS A 183 -25.49 -17.10 -10.59
C LYS A 183 -26.35 -18.18 -9.94
N HIS A 184 -25.92 -18.74 -8.81
CA HIS A 184 -26.63 -19.82 -8.15
C HIS A 184 -26.85 -19.53 -6.67
N GLU A 185 -28.05 -19.77 -6.16
CA GLU A 185 -28.45 -19.32 -4.82
C GLU A 185 -27.90 -20.14 -3.64
N TYR A 186 -26.65 -20.61 -3.73
CA TYR A 186 -26.10 -21.53 -2.74
C TYR A 186 -25.84 -20.90 -1.36
N TRP A 187 -25.62 -19.58 -1.27
CA TRP A 187 -25.24 -18.88 -0.03
C TRP A 187 -26.16 -17.69 0.29
N SER A 188 -26.16 -17.24 1.54
CA SER A 188 -26.83 -15.99 1.91
C SER A 188 -26.23 -14.79 1.17
N THR A 189 -27.05 -13.76 0.89
CA THR A 189 -26.63 -12.52 0.21
C THR A 189 -25.44 -11.85 0.92
N GLY A 190 -25.44 -11.85 2.26
CA GLY A 190 -24.34 -11.28 3.05
C GLY A 190 -23.00 -12.01 2.84
N SER A 191 -23.02 -13.34 2.77
CA SER A 191 -21.79 -14.12 2.51
C SER A 191 -21.24 -13.91 1.09
N ARG A 192 -22.12 -13.73 0.10
CA ARG A 192 -21.71 -13.42 -1.28
C ARG A 192 -21.09 -12.03 -1.39
N LEU A 193 -21.70 -11.05 -0.74
CA LEU A 193 -21.20 -9.68 -0.72
C LEU A 193 -19.82 -9.63 -0.05
N TYR A 194 -19.69 -10.24 1.13
CA TYR A 194 -18.43 -10.30 1.85
C TYR A 194 -17.31 -10.97 1.02
N TYR A 195 -17.59 -12.14 0.42
CA TYR A 195 -16.61 -12.81 -0.44
C TYR A 195 -16.22 -11.98 -1.68
N SER A 196 -17.18 -11.25 -2.25
CA SER A 196 -16.93 -10.35 -3.39
C SER A 196 -16.05 -9.18 -2.98
N VAL A 197 -16.29 -8.59 -1.80
CA VAL A 197 -15.44 -7.52 -1.24
C VAL A 197 -14.01 -8.01 -1.03
N VAL A 198 -13.82 -9.18 -0.40
CA VAL A 198 -12.49 -9.77 -0.20
C VAL A 198 -11.80 -10.01 -1.55
N THR A 199 -12.52 -10.51 -2.55
CA THR A 199 -11.99 -10.72 -3.90
C THR A 199 -11.55 -9.40 -4.54
N LEU A 200 -12.37 -8.35 -4.45
CA LEU A 200 -12.02 -7.01 -4.96
C LEU A 200 -10.81 -6.43 -4.24
N ILE A 201 -10.70 -6.63 -2.93
CA ILE A 201 -9.53 -6.21 -2.14
C ILE A 201 -8.27 -6.95 -2.58
N THR A 202 -8.34 -8.27 -2.79
CA THR A 202 -7.20 -9.04 -3.34
C THR A 202 -6.79 -8.54 -4.72
N LEU A 203 -7.74 -8.23 -5.61
CA LEU A 203 -7.43 -7.66 -6.93
C LEU A 203 -6.81 -6.26 -6.83
N GLY A 204 -7.34 -5.41 -5.95
CA GLY A 204 -6.79 -4.09 -5.68
C GLY A 204 -5.37 -4.17 -5.12
N PHE A 205 -5.08 -5.16 -4.29
CA PHE A 205 -3.72 -5.42 -3.80
C PHE A 205 -2.79 -5.89 -4.93
N ILE A 206 -3.23 -6.80 -5.80
CA ILE A 206 -2.45 -7.23 -6.99
C ILE A 206 -2.14 -6.02 -7.88
N TRP A 207 -3.13 -5.16 -8.13
CA TRP A 207 -2.94 -3.92 -8.88
C TRP A 207 -1.94 -2.99 -8.20
N PHE A 208 -2.03 -2.84 -6.87
CA PHE A 208 -1.06 -2.06 -6.09
C PHE A 208 0.36 -2.60 -6.27
N LEU A 209 0.55 -3.91 -6.20
CA LEU A 209 1.87 -4.52 -6.42
C LEU A 209 2.37 -4.30 -7.84
N TYR A 210 1.49 -4.41 -8.84
CA TYR A 210 1.82 -4.12 -10.22
C TYR A 210 2.24 -2.66 -10.43
N TYR A 211 1.49 -1.71 -9.86
CA TYR A 211 1.78 -0.28 -9.94
C TYR A 211 3.18 0.07 -9.42
N TRP A 212 3.56 -0.56 -8.31
CA TRP A 212 4.85 -0.36 -7.66
C TRP A 212 5.97 -1.27 -8.18
N ASN A 213 5.75 -1.99 -9.30
CA ASN A 213 6.69 -2.97 -9.86
C ASN A 213 7.12 -4.08 -8.88
N LEU A 214 6.31 -4.34 -7.86
CA LEU A 214 6.47 -5.44 -6.91
C LEU A 214 5.82 -6.74 -7.43
N LEU A 215 5.23 -6.70 -8.62
CA LEU A 215 4.67 -7.84 -9.31
C LEU A 215 5.57 -8.25 -10.47
N GLY A 216 6.28 -9.37 -10.32
CA GLY A 216 7.24 -9.84 -11.31
C GLY A 216 8.67 -9.35 -11.04
N PHE A 217 9.62 -9.94 -11.76
CA PHE A 217 11.05 -9.72 -11.58
C PHE A 217 11.54 -8.52 -12.39
N HIS A 218 10.98 -7.35 -12.10
CA HIS A 218 11.42 -6.08 -12.68
C HIS A 218 12.59 -5.53 -11.86
N PHE A 219 13.77 -6.11 -12.08
CA PHE A 219 15.04 -5.62 -11.52
C PHE A 219 15.67 -4.58 -12.44
#